data_AF-A0A7L4QD17-F1
#
_entry.id   AF-A0A7L4QD17-F1
#
_cell.length_a   1.000
_cell.length_b   1.000
_cell.length_c   1.000
_cell.angle_alpha   90.00
_cell.angle_beta   90.00
_cell.angle_gamma   90.00
#
_symmetry.space_group_name_H-M   'P 1'
#
loop_
_entity.id
_entity.type
_entity.pdbx_description
1 polymer ?
#
loop_
_entity_poly.entity_id
_entity_poly.type
_entity_poly.pdbx_seq_one_letter_code
_entity_poly.pdbx_strand_id
1 'polypeptide(L)'
;MATWNEIYDNLILKLSLSVESDWEFDEDDLEFAISTTFGYDDRTIDKYKKILIKNRAIEELSDGRYRINTKHPDFKSLGLDDIL
;
A
#
# COMPACT_ATOMS: atom_id res chain seq x y z
N MET A 1 -3.75 -14.41 -5.87
CA MET A 1 -2.36 -14.33 -5.40
C MET A 1 -2.18 -12.86 -5.09
N ALA A 2 -2.14 -12.53 -3.80
CA ALA A 2 -2.39 -11.16 -3.40
C ALA A 2 -1.16 -10.27 -3.56
N THR A 3 -1.24 -9.33 -4.49
CA THR A 3 -0.11 -8.48 -4.90
C THR A 3 -0.34 -7.04 -4.47
N TRP A 4 0.74 -6.23 -4.44
CA TRP A 4 0.62 -4.78 -4.28
C TRP A 4 -0.40 -4.16 -5.24
N ASN A 5 -0.60 -4.73 -6.44
CA ASN A 5 -1.63 -4.28 -7.36
C ASN A 5 -3.03 -4.39 -6.76
N GLU A 6 -3.32 -5.43 -5.96
CA GLU A 6 -4.61 -5.53 -5.26
C GLU A 6 -4.72 -4.50 -4.11
N ILE A 7 -3.64 -4.24 -3.36
CA ILE A 7 -3.64 -3.16 -2.34
C ILE A 7 -3.84 -1.79 -3.02
N TYR A 8 -3.13 -1.54 -4.12
CA TYR A 8 -3.18 -0.32 -4.89
C TYR A 8 -4.55 -0.12 -5.54
N ASP A 9 -5.12 -1.16 -6.15
CA ASP A 9 -6.47 -1.14 -6.69
C ASP A 9 -7.49 -0.89 -5.58
N ASN A 10 -7.35 -1.50 -4.41
CA ASN A 10 -8.24 -1.23 -3.26
C ASN A 10 -8.10 0.19 -2.73
N LEU A 11 -6.88 0.75 -2.69
CA LEU A 11 -6.64 2.15 -2.35
C LEU A 11 -7.32 3.09 -3.36
N ILE A 12 -7.13 2.86 -4.66
CA ILE A 12 -7.77 3.63 -5.72
C ILE A 12 -9.30 3.51 -5.66
N LEU A 13 -9.82 2.28 -5.51
CA LEU A 13 -11.25 1.99 -5.47
C LEU A 13 -11.93 2.64 -4.28
N LYS A 14 -11.37 2.50 -3.07
CA LYS A 14 -11.94 3.11 -1.85
C LYS A 14 -11.92 4.63 -1.92
N LEU A 15 -10.84 5.20 -2.42
CA LEU A 15 -10.66 6.64 -2.48
C LEU A 15 -11.32 7.26 -3.74
N SER A 16 -11.86 6.44 -4.66
CA SER A 16 -12.45 6.90 -5.94
C SER A 16 -11.50 7.77 -6.76
N LEU A 17 -10.22 7.40 -6.79
CA LEU A 17 -9.15 8.24 -7.33
C LEU A 17 -8.94 8.01 -8.82
N SER A 18 -8.50 9.08 -9.50
CA SER A 18 -8.04 8.98 -10.89
C SER A 18 -6.56 8.56 -10.92
N VAL A 19 -6.20 7.56 -11.72
CA VAL A 19 -4.90 6.84 -11.68
C VAL A 19 -3.68 7.70 -12.09
N GLU A 20 -3.87 8.97 -12.47
CA GLU A 20 -2.84 9.84 -13.07
C GLU A 20 -2.11 10.78 -12.10
N SER A 21 -2.12 10.58 -10.78
CA SER A 21 -1.47 11.51 -9.82
C SER A 21 -0.89 10.84 -8.57
N ASP A 22 0.08 11.49 -7.92
CA ASP A 22 0.58 11.08 -6.60
C ASP A 22 -0.47 11.44 -5.54
N TRP A 23 -0.96 10.46 -4.79
CA TRP A 23 -2.08 10.61 -3.85
C TRP A 23 -1.61 10.47 -2.40
N GLU A 24 -2.22 11.28 -1.52
CA GLU A 24 -2.01 11.25 -0.07
C GLU A 24 -3.24 10.64 0.61
N PHE A 25 -3.03 9.73 1.56
CA PHE A 25 -4.07 9.03 2.31
C PHE A 25 -3.65 8.90 3.78
N ASP A 26 -4.62 8.67 4.66
CA ASP A 26 -4.34 8.46 6.08
C ASP A 26 -3.99 6.99 6.38
N GLU A 27 -3.70 6.72 7.65
CA GLU A 27 -3.38 5.39 8.12
C GLU A 27 -4.56 4.41 7.96
N ASP A 28 -5.78 4.84 8.27
CA ASP A 28 -7.00 4.01 8.19
C ASP A 28 -7.26 3.51 6.76
N ASP A 29 -6.98 4.33 5.75
CA ASP A 29 -7.10 3.94 4.35
C ASP A 29 -6.07 2.89 3.93
N LEU A 30 -4.83 3.04 4.39
CA LEU A 30 -3.77 2.06 4.18
C LEU A 30 -4.09 0.73 4.84
N GLU A 31 -4.53 0.78 6.11
CA GLU A 31 -4.94 -0.40 6.87
C GLU A 31 -6.11 -1.11 6.20
N PHE A 32 -7.12 -0.36 5.77
CA PHE A 32 -8.26 -0.92 5.06
C PHE A 32 -7.83 -1.67 3.80
N ALA A 33 -6.94 -1.08 3.00
CA ALA A 33 -6.52 -1.69 1.73
C ALA A 33 -5.71 -2.98 1.95
N ILE A 34 -4.78 -2.96 2.91
CA ILE A 34 -4.01 -4.16 3.29
C ILE A 34 -4.94 -5.22 3.87
N SER A 35 -5.86 -4.82 4.77
CA SER A 35 -6.83 -5.72 5.41
C SER A 35 -7.79 -6.35 4.41
N THR A 36 -8.28 -5.59 3.43
CA THR A 36 -9.14 -6.12 2.36
C THR A 36 -8.40 -7.10 1.46
N THR A 37 -7.09 -6.94 1.31
CA THR A 37 -6.24 -7.75 0.44
C THR A 37 -5.77 -9.06 1.11
N PHE A 38 -5.38 -9.01 2.39
CA PHE A 38 -4.78 -10.15 3.10
C PHE A 38 -5.57 -10.65 4.32
N GLY A 39 -6.61 -9.93 4.75
CA GLY A 39 -7.39 -10.19 5.96
C GLY A 39 -7.00 -9.32 7.16
N TYR A 40 -7.89 -9.25 8.16
CA TYR A 40 -7.78 -8.42 9.37
C TYR A 40 -6.85 -9.01 10.44
N ASP A 41 -5.54 -9.11 10.17
CA ASP A 41 -4.56 -9.39 11.21
C ASP A 41 -3.63 -8.17 11.39
N ASP A 42 -3.76 -7.47 12.52
CA ASP A 42 -3.03 -6.22 12.81
C ASP A 42 -1.51 -6.38 12.69
N ARG A 43 -0.98 -7.57 13.02
CA ARG A 43 0.47 -7.87 12.89
C ARG A 43 0.89 -7.94 11.43
N THR A 44 0.02 -8.47 10.59
CA THR A 44 0.20 -8.53 9.15
C THR A 44 0.17 -7.13 8.57
N ILE A 45 -0.81 -6.30 8.94
CA ILE A 45 -0.92 -4.91 8.49
C ILE A 45 0.35 -4.11 8.80
N ASP A 46 0.84 -4.13 10.03
CA ASP A 46 2.08 -3.43 10.43
C ASP A 46 3.32 -3.94 9.66
N LYS A 47 3.42 -5.26 9.46
CA LYS A 47 4.49 -5.87 8.67
C LYS A 47 4.47 -5.35 7.22
N TYR A 48 3.30 -5.33 6.59
CA TYR A 48 3.15 -4.84 5.21
C TYR A 48 3.41 -3.33 5.12
N LYS A 49 2.90 -2.50 6.03
CA LYS A 49 3.23 -1.06 6.08
C LYS A 49 4.75 -0.83 6.04
N LYS A 50 5.50 -1.53 6.90
CA LYS A 50 6.97 -1.45 6.95
C LYS A 50 7.62 -1.87 5.64
N ILE A 51 7.10 -2.92 5.00
CA ILE A 51 7.63 -3.37 3.70
C ILE A 51 7.38 -2.33 2.61
N LEU A 52 6.19 -1.73 2.56
CA LEU A 52 5.84 -0.71 1.58
C LEU A 52 6.71 0.55 1.73
N ILE A 53 6.93 1.01 2.96
CA ILE A 53 7.80 2.15 3.26
C ILE A 53 9.26 1.83 2.93
N LYS A 54 9.77 0.67 3.39
CA LYS A 54 11.16 0.23 3.14
C LYS A 54 11.48 0.18 1.65
N ASN A 55 10.49 -0.20 0.85
CA ASN A 55 10.61 -0.31 -0.59
C ASN A 55 10.22 0.97 -1.33
N ARG A 56 9.94 2.08 -0.64
CA ARG A 56 9.59 3.37 -1.24
C ARG A 56 8.36 3.31 -2.16
N ALA A 57 7.49 2.32 -1.94
CA ALA A 57 6.19 2.19 -2.60
C ALA A 57 5.19 3.19 -2.04
N ILE A 58 5.30 3.44 -0.73
CA ILE A 58 4.66 4.56 -0.05
C ILE A 58 5.72 5.36 0.71
N GLU A 59 5.50 6.66 0.86
CA GLU A 59 6.30 7.53 1.72
C GLU A 59 5.43 8.03 2.87
N GLU A 60 5.94 7.91 4.10
CA GLU A 60 5.34 8.53 5.28
C GLU A 60 5.69 10.02 5.31
N LEU A 61 4.66 10.87 5.34
CA LEU A 61 4.76 12.30 5.42
C LEU A 61 4.87 12.76 6.88
N SER A 62 5.41 13.95 7.09
CA SER A 62 5.69 14.51 8.42
C SER A 62 4.45 14.75 9.29
N ASP A 63 3.27 14.72 8.68
CA ASP A 63 1.96 14.93 9.30
C ASP A 63 1.22 13.61 9.60
N GLY A 64 1.89 12.46 9.43
CA GLY A 64 1.32 11.13 9.67
C GLY A 64 0.47 10.61 8.52
N ARG A 65 0.43 11.30 7.38
CA ARG A 65 -0.19 10.80 6.15
C ARG A 65 0.80 9.99 5.32
N TYR A 66 0.30 9.14 4.45
CA TYR A 66 1.09 8.35 3.52
C TYR A 66 0.86 8.83 2.10
N ARG A 67 1.90 8.78 1.26
CA ARG A 67 1.82 9.07 -0.17
C ARG A 67 2.22 7.85 -0.98
N ILE A 68 1.40 7.47 -1.97
CA ILE A 68 1.82 6.41 -2.92
C ILE A 68 2.83 7.02 -3.89
N ASN A 69 3.92 6.28 -4.12
CA ASN A 69 4.86 6.57 -5.17
C ASN A 69 4.44 5.84 -6.46
N THR A 70 3.63 6.51 -7.28
CA THR A 70 3.10 5.96 -8.55
C THR A 70 4.18 5.69 -9.60
N LYS A 71 5.36 6.31 -9.42
CA LYS A 71 6.53 6.15 -10.29
C LYS A 71 7.43 4.99 -9.85
N HIS A 72 7.08 4.27 -8.79
CA HIS A 72 7.86 3.13 -8.33
C HIS A 72 7.81 2.01 -9.39
N PRO A 73 8.95 1.57 -9.94
CA PRO A 73 8.96 0.52 -10.96
C PRO A 73 8.46 -0.79 -10.34
N ASP A 74 7.43 -1.34 -10.97
CA ASP A 74 6.91 -2.71 -10.96
C ASP A 74 7.24 -3.61 -9.73
N PHE A 75 6.20 -3.93 -8.96
CA PHE A 75 6.27 -4.80 -7.78
C PHE A 75 6.57 -6.28 -8.07
N LYS A 76 6.60 -6.72 -9.34
CA LYS A 76 7.11 -8.07 -9.66
C LYS A 76 8.54 -8.30 -9.14
N SER A 77 9.29 -7.23 -8.89
CA SER A 77 10.66 -7.28 -8.36
C SER A 77 10.75 -7.15 -6.82
N LEU A 78 9.63 -6.89 -6.12
CA LEU A 78 9.67 -6.50 -4.70
C LEU A 78 9.62 -7.67 -3.72
N GLY A 79 9.47 -8.90 -4.21
CA GLY A 79 9.56 -10.10 -3.38
C GLY A 79 8.50 -10.18 -2.29
N LEU A 80 7.31 -9.60 -2.50
CA LEU A 80 6.17 -9.79 -1.59
C LEU A 80 5.66 -11.24 -1.62
N ASP A 81 5.96 -11.99 -2.70
CA ASP A 81 5.68 -13.42 -2.84
C ASP A 81 6.40 -14.29 -1.78
N ASP A 82 7.59 -13.89 -1.31
CA ASP A 82 8.46 -14.67 -0.40
C ASP A 82 8.17 -14.42 1.10
N ILE A 83 7.23 -13.53 1.41
CA ILE A 83 6.90 -13.13 2.80
C ILE A 83 5.71 -13.92 3.37
N LEU A 84 5.07 -14.74 2.53
CA LEU A 84 4.01 -15.72 2.83
C LEU A 84 4.59 -17.11 3.13
#